data_AF-A0AAV5XDH8-F1
#
_entry.id   AF-A0AAV5XDH8-F1
#
_cell.length_a   1.000
_cell.length_b   1.000
_cell.length_c   1.000
_cell.angle_alpha   90.00
_cell.angle_beta   90.00
_cell.angle_gamma   90.00
#
_symmetry.space_group_name_H-M   'P 1'
#
loop_
_entity.id
_entity.type
_entity.pdbx_description
1 polymer ?
#
loop_
_entity_poly.entity_id
_entity_poly.type
_entity_poly.pdbx_seq_one_letter_code
_entity_poly.pdbx_strand_id
1 'polypeptide(L)' 'MRKRTLRGKVYVVVLVEIPYAGNVRMIGNLLGDPRHEIRIGAPVGAIFEPHDDAKLPYTLVQWKIR' A
#
# COMPACT_ATOMS: atom_id res chain seq x y z
N MET A 1 21.63 25.80 -1.87
CA MET A 1 21.29 24.65 -2.73
C MET A 1 21.47 23.35 -1.93
N ARG A 2 20.41 22.75 -1.39
CA ARG A 2 20.52 21.48 -0.64
C ARG A 2 20.50 20.32 -1.64
N LYS A 3 21.60 19.55 -1.71
CA LYS A 3 21.66 18.30 -2.49
C LYS A 3 20.55 17.38 -2.00
N ARG A 4 19.52 17.17 -2.83
CA ARG A 4 18.44 16.20 -2.57
C ARG A 4 19.04 14.82 -2.79
N THR A 5 19.55 14.20 -1.73
CA THR A 5 19.99 12.81 -1.76
C THR A 5 18.80 11.96 -2.21
N LEU A 6 18.87 11.35 -3.40
CA LEU A 6 17.90 10.37 -3.87
C LEU A 6 18.11 9.08 -3.06
N ARG A 7 17.73 9.08 -1.78
CA ARG A 7 17.45 7.81 -1.10
C ARG A 7 16.16 7.29 -1.73
N GLY A 8 16.25 6.23 -2.52
CA GLY A 8 15.07 5.56 -3.06
C GLY A 8 14.12 5.25 -1.91
N LYS A 9 12.85 5.63 -2.04
CA LYS A 9 11.84 5.24 -1.05
C LYS A 9 11.67 3.73 -1.17
N VAL A 10 11.91 3.00 -0.08
CA VAL A 10 11.64 1.56 0.00
C VAL A 10 10.15 1.39 0.26
N TYR A 11 9.53 0.48 -0.47
CA TYR A 11 8.12 0.13 -0.33
C TYR A 11 7.96 -1.37 -0.45
N VAL A 12 6.87 -1.89 0.10
CA VAL A 12 6.49 -3.29 0.06
C VAL A 12 5.20 -3.38 -0.74
N VAL A 13 5.17 -4.28 -1.73
CA VAL A 13 3.97 -4.58 -2.50
C VAL A 13 3.44 -5.94 -2.06
N VAL A 14 2.14 -6.04 -1.83
CA VAL A 14 1.46 -7.26 -1.39
C VAL A 14 0.36 -7.64 -2.37
N LEU A 15 0.05 -8.94 -2.40
CA LEU A 15 -1.14 -9.49 -3.04
C LEU A 15 -2.12 -9.87 -1.92
N VAL A 16 -3.23 -9.16 -1.82
CA VAL A 16 -4.23 -9.34 -0.76
C VAL A 16 -5.40 -10.14 -1.30
N GLU A 17 -5.71 -11.26 -0.66
CA GLU A 17 -6.94 -12.00 -0.90
C GLU A 17 -8.13 -11.24 -0.30
N ILE A 18 -9.19 -11.06 -1.09
CA ILE A 18 -10.41 -10.41 -0.64
C ILE A 18 -11.41 -11.51 -0.23
N PRO A 19 -11.74 -11.64 1.07
CA PRO A 19 -12.67 -12.65 1.52
C PRO A 19 -14.03 -12.50 0.82
N TYR A 20 -14.66 -13.64 0.53
CA TYR A 20 -16.00 -13.71 -0.07
C TYR A 20 -16.12 -13.12 -1.49
N ALA A 21 -15.00 -12.78 -2.14
CA ALA A 21 -14.96 -12.23 -3.49
C ALA A 21 -14.54 -13.26 -4.56
N GLY A 22 -14.82 -14.55 -4.36
CA GLY A 22 -14.62 -15.58 -5.38
C GLY A 22 -13.18 -15.68 -5.91
N ASN A 23 -12.19 -15.83 -5.01
CA ASN A 23 -10.75 -15.90 -5.32
C ASN A 23 -10.14 -14.62 -5.92
N VAL A 24 -10.83 -13.48 -5.83
CA VAL A 24 -10.23 -12.19 -6.20
C VAL A 24 -9.09 -11.85 -5.25
N ARG A 25 -7.98 -11.42 -5.86
CA ARG A 25 -6.82 -10.85 -5.16
C ARG A 25 -6.48 -9.50 -5.74
N MET A 26 -6.06 -8.59 -4.88
CA MET A 26 -5.72 -7.22 -5.27
C MET A 26 -4.29 -6.88 -4.87
N ILE A 27 -3.56 -6.32 -5.83
CA ILE A 27 -2.19 -5.83 -5.62
C ILE A 27 -2.23 -4.40 -5.05
N GLY A 28 -1.34 -4.08 -4.12
CA GLY A 28 -1.18 -2.71 -3.61
C GLY A 28 -0.01 -2.59 -2.64
N ASN A 29 0.29 -1.37 -2.16
CA ASN A 29 1.39 -1.20 -1.22
C ASN A 29 0.95 -1.48 0.21
N LEU A 30 1.85 -2.07 1.00
CA LEU A 30 1.70 -2.18 2.44
C LEU A 30 2.32 -0.93 3.09
N LEU A 31 1.49 -0.15 3.77
CA LEU A 31 1.91 1.03 4.53
C LEU A 31 2.56 0.59 5.85
N GLY A 32 3.67 1.24 6.20
CA GLY A 32 4.40 0.96 7.43
C GLY A 32 5.92 1.13 7.26
N ASP A 33 6.67 0.66 8.25
CA ASP A 33 8.12 0.53 8.11
C ASP A 33 8.44 -0.63 7.16
N PRO A 34 9.06 -0.40 6.00
CA PRO A 34 9.39 -1.46 5.05
C PRO A 34 10.37 -2.51 5.58
N ARG A 35 10.97 -2.31 6.76
CA ARG A 35 11.88 -3.27 7.42
C ARG A 35 11.20 -4.17 8.45
N HIS A 36 9.92 -3.98 8.74
CA HIS A 36 9.21 -4.82 9.69
C HIS A 36 9.05 -6.26 9.18
N GLU A 37 8.88 -7.22 10.09
CA GLU A 37 8.54 -8.59 9.72
C GLU A 37 7.17 -8.62 9.04
N ILE A 38 7.11 -9.21 7.85
CA ILE A 38 5.87 -9.44 7.11
C ILE A 38 5.56 -10.93 7.14
N ARG A 39 4.42 -11.28 7.75
CA ARG A 39 3.91 -12.65 7.80
C ARG A 39 2.84 -12.84 6.75
N ILE A 40 3.02 -13.80 5.84
CA ILE A 40 1.98 -14.19 4.88
C ILE A 40 0.74 -14.68 5.65
N GLY A 41 -0.44 -14.23 5.23
CA GLY A 41 -1.70 -14.51 5.90
C GLY A 41 -2.05 -13.54 7.04
N ALA A 42 -1.20 -12.56 7.36
CA ALA A 42 -1.55 -11.52 8.31
C ALA A 42 -2.77 -10.70 7.83
N PRO A 43 -3.74 -10.40 8.71
CA PRO A 43 -4.91 -9.62 8.33
C PRO A 43 -4.53 -8.18 8.03
N VAL A 44 -5.11 -7.64 6.96
CA VAL A 44 -4.93 -6.24 6.55
C VAL A 44 -6.26 -5.52 6.42
N GLY A 45 -6.24 -4.20 6.61
CA GLY A 45 -7.31 -3.30 6.25
C GLY A 45 -6.95 -2.46 5.02
N ALA A 46 -7.95 -2.16 4.19
CA ALA A 46 -7.83 -1.17 3.14
C ALA A 46 -7.74 0.24 3.74
N ILE A 47 -6.79 1.03 3.25
CA ILE A 47 -6.64 2.46 3.52
C ILE A 47 -6.86 3.20 2.21
N PHE A 48 -7.76 4.16 2.21
CA PHE A 48 -8.09 4.98 1.05
C PHE A 48 -7.34 6.30 1.15
N GLU A 49 -6.40 6.53 0.23
CA GLU A 49 -5.62 7.76 0.11
C GLU A 49 -6.25 8.64 -0.98
N PRO A 50 -6.90 9.76 -0.60
CA PRO A 50 -7.47 10.67 -1.59
C PRO A 50 -6.39 11.53 -2.24
N HIS A 51 -6.48 11.68 -3.56
CA HIS A 51 -5.67 12.59 -4.37
C HIS A 51 -6.58 13.58 -5.09
N ASP A 52 -7.29 14.39 -4.31
CA ASP A 52 -8.30 15.33 -4.82
C ASP A 52 -7.68 16.49 -5.63
N ASP A 53 -6.40 16.77 -5.41
CA ASP A 53 -5.62 17.82 -6.08
C ASP A 53 -4.95 17.37 -7.38
N ALA A 54 -5.08 16.09 -7.76
CA ALA A 54 -4.57 15.58 -9.02
C ALA A 54 -5.32 16.17 -10.23
N LYS A 55 -4.66 16.23 -11.40
CA LYS A 55 -5.28 16.71 -12.65
C LYS A 55 -6.62 16.00 -12.96
N LEU A 56 -6.71 14.72 -12.62
CA LEU A 56 -7.94 13.95 -12.53
C LEU A 56 -7.99 13.35 -11.13
N PRO A 57 -8.96 13.71 -10.28
CA PRO A 57 -9.07 13.17 -8.93
C PRO A 57 -9.20 11.66 -8.91
N TYR A 58 -8.54 11.01 -7.97
CA TYR A 58 -8.65 9.58 -7.74
C TYR A 58 -8.45 9.25 -6.27
N THR A 59 -8.86 8.05 -5.89
CA THR A 59 -8.57 7.49 -4.58
C THR A 59 -7.75 6.22 -4.77
N LEU A 60 -6.58 6.18 -4.14
CA LEU A 60 -5.71 5.02 -4.16
C LEU A 60 -6.01 4.12 -2.97
N VAL A 61 -6.15 2.83 -3.20
CA VAL A 61 -6.26 1.85 -2.12
C VAL A 61 -4.86 1.34 -1.78
N GLN A 62 -4.53 1.41 -0.50
CA GLN A 62 -3.34 0.83 0.11
C GLN A 62 -3.74 -0.16 1.20
N TRP A 63 -2.78 -0.91 1.72
CA TRP A 63 -3.01 -1.92 2.76
C TRP A 63 -2.27 -1.55 4.03
N LYS A 64 -2.83 -1.88 5.19
CA LYS A 64 -2.16 -1.76 6.49
C LYS A 64 -2.45 -3.00 7.31
N ILE A 65 -1.42 -3.56 7.97
CA ILE A 65 -1.60 -4.63 8.97
C ILE A 65 -2.59 -4.13 10.04
N ARG A 66 -3.55 -4.97 10.41
CA ARG A 66 -4.47 -4.70 11.52
C ARG A 66 -3.82 -4.93 12.87
#